data_AF-A0A920HIM8-F1
#
_entry.id   AF-A0A920HIM8-F1
#
_cell.length_a   1.000
_cell.length_b   1.000
_cell.length_c   1.000
_cell.angle_alpha   90.00
_cell.angle_beta   90.00
_cell.angle_gamma   90.00
#
_symmetry.space_group_name_H-M   'P 1'
#
loop_
_entity.id
_entity.type
_entity.pdbx_description
1 polymer ?
#
loop_
_entity_poly.entity_id
_entity_poly.type
_entity_poly.pdbx_seq_one_letter_code
_entity_poly.pdbx_strand_id
1 'polypeptide(L)' 'MDILLKPILTEKATNESELRNSYTFIVSKSANKVEIKKAVEALMGFQLRKLEL' A
#
# COMPACT_ATOMS: atom_id res chain seq x y z
N MET A 1 -9.70 10.52 -9.11
CA MET A 1 -9.20 9.23 -9.64
C MET A 1 -8.41 8.61 -8.51
N ASP A 2 -9.01 7.69 -7.77
CA ASP A 2 -8.42 7.16 -6.55
C ASP A 2 -7.44 6.03 -6.85
N ILE A 3 -6.23 6.14 -6.30
CA ILE A 3 -5.13 5.20 -6.54
C ILE A 3 -5.18 4.04 -5.56
N LEU A 4 -5.45 4.34 -4.29
CA LEU A 4 -5.65 3.37 -3.23
C LEU A 4 -7.14 3.13 -3.07
N LEU A 5 -7.61 1.91 -3.37
CA LEU A 5 -9.03 1.58 -3.37
C LEU A 5 -9.50 1.07 -2.00
N LYS A 6 -8.81 0.08 -1.44
CA LYS A 6 -9.12 -0.45 -0.09
C LYS A 6 -7.95 -1.26 0.50
N PRO A 7 -7.79 -1.30 1.83
CA PRO A 7 -6.85 -2.22 2.47
C PRO A 7 -7.28 -3.69 2.28
N ILE A 8 -6.32 -4.59 2.27
CA ILE A 8 -6.57 -6.04 2.30
C ILE A 8 -6.47 -6.52 3.74
N LEU A 9 -7.59 -7.00 4.27
CA LEU A 9 -7.69 -7.56 5.62
C LEU A 9 -7.87 -9.08 5.52
N THR A 10 -6.76 -9.79 5.42
CA THR A 10 -6.70 -11.25 5.48
C THR A 10 -5.70 -11.68 6.54
N GLU A 11 -5.77 -12.92 7.01
CA GLU A 11 -4.79 -13.46 7.97
C GLU A 11 -3.37 -13.32 7.43
N LYS A 12 -3.18 -13.58 6.13
CA LYS A 12 -1.89 -13.40 5.46
C LYS A 12 -1.41 -11.95 5.51
N ALA A 13 -2.28 -10.98 5.18
CA ALA A 13 -1.92 -9.56 5.20
C ALA A 13 -1.64 -9.07 6.63
N THR A 14 -2.37 -9.59 7.62
CA THR A 14 -2.16 -9.29 9.04
C THR A 14 -0.80 -9.82 9.52
N ASN A 15 -0.48 -11.08 9.18
CA ASN A 15 0.80 -11.69 9.52
C ASN A 15 1.99 -10.92 8.89
N GLU A 16 1.86 -10.50 7.63
CA GLU A 16 2.89 -9.66 6.99
C GLU A 16 3.02 -8.29 7.65
N SER A 17 1.91 -7.68 8.09
CA SER A 17 1.93 -6.43 8.85
C SER A 17 2.69 -6.57 10.17
N GLU A 18 2.47 -7.66 10.89
CA GLU A 18 3.13 -7.92 12.18
C GLU A 18 4.61 -8.25 12.00
N LEU A 19 4.96 -9.09 11.02
CA LEU A 19 6.33 -9.56 10.81
C LEU A 19 7.23 -8.53 10.09
N ARG A 20 6.66 -7.73 9.20
CA ARG A 20 7.43 -6.89 8.26
C ARG A 20 7.06 -5.42 8.30
N ASN A 21 6.11 -5.02 9.17
CA ASN A 21 5.59 -3.66 9.22
C ASN A 21 5.14 -3.18 7.82
N SER A 22 4.46 -4.06 7.08
CA SER A 22 3.98 -3.82 5.72
C SER A 22 2.45 -3.76 5.70
N TYR A 23 1.90 -2.94 4.81
CA TYR A 23 0.45 -2.84 4.61
C TYR A 23 0.11 -3.23 3.18
N THR A 24 -0.94 -4.03 3.03
CA THR A 24 -1.40 -4.49 1.71
C THR A 24 -2.64 -3.72 1.29
N PHE A 25 -2.61 -3.16 0.09
CA PHE A 25 -3.73 -2.41 -0.49
C PHE A 25 -4.12 -2.94 -1.86
N ILE A 26 -5.40 -2.84 -2.17
CA ILE A 26 -5.90 -2.93 -3.54
C ILE A 26 -5.78 -1.55 -4.16
N VAL A 27 -5.15 -1.50 -5.33
CA VAL A 27 -4.87 -0.28 -6.08
C VAL A 27 -5.60 -0.28 -7.41
N SER A 28 -5.76 0.90 -8.02
CA SER A 28 -6.27 1.00 -9.39
C SER A 28 -5.34 0.28 -10.37
N LYS A 29 -5.91 -0.51 -11.28
CA LYS A 29 -5.15 -1.21 -12.35
C LYS A 29 -4.41 -0.25 -13.27
N SER A 30 -4.87 1.00 -13.38
CA SER A 30 -4.23 2.03 -14.21
C SER A 30 -3.08 2.74 -13.50
N ALA A 31 -2.90 2.50 -12.20
CA ALA A 31 -1.89 3.21 -11.42
C ALA A 31 -0.50 2.58 -11.59
N ASN A 32 0.52 3.42 -11.73
CA ASN A 32 1.90 3.00 -11.79
C ASN A 32 2.58 3.07 -10.40
N LYS A 33 3.79 2.49 -10.28
CA LYS A 33 4.54 2.45 -9.01
C LYS A 33 4.83 3.82 -8.41
N VAL A 34 5.07 4.84 -9.23
CA VAL A 34 5.39 6.21 -8.76
C VAL A 34 4.15 6.85 -8.14
N GLU A 35 3.02 6.68 -8.80
CA GLU A 35 1.74 7.21 -8.34
C GLU A 35 1.27 6.51 -7.05
N ILE A 36 1.40 5.19 -6.98
CA ILE A 36 1.09 4.41 -5.77
C ILE A 36 1.96 4.87 -4.60
N LYS A 37 3.27 5.04 -4.82
CA LYS A 37 4.18 5.54 -3.78
C LYS A 37 3.73 6.90 -3.26
N LYS A 38 3.47 7.87 -4.16
CA LYS A 38 3.00 9.21 -3.78
C LYS A 38 1.69 9.18 -3.00
N ALA A 39 0.73 8.34 -3.43
CA ALA A 39 -0.55 8.21 -2.76
C ALA A 39 -0.42 7.64 -1.34
N VAL A 40 0.44 6.63 -1.13
CA VAL A 40 0.69 6.05 0.20
C VAL A 40 1.40 7.05 1.10
N GLU A 41 2.43 7.74 0.60
CA GLU A 41 3.17 8.74 1.37
C GLU A 41 2.28 9.92 1.79
N ALA A 42 1.38 10.37 0.90
CA ALA A 42 0.41 11.42 1.21
C ALA A 42 -0.61 10.99 2.27
N LEU A 43 -1.00 9.71 2.31
CA LEU A 43 -1.97 9.18 3.27
C LEU A 43 -1.36 8.93 4.65
N MET A 44 -0.12 8.44 4.67
CA MET A 44 0.55 7.97 5.89
C MET A 44 1.40 9.06 6.57
N GLY A 45 1.74 10.13 5.86
CA GLY A 45 2.55 11.24 6.41
C GLY A 45 4.03 10.91 6.64
N PHE A 46 4.49 9.74 6.21
CA PHE A 46 5.90 9.31 6.27
C PHE A 46 6.37 8.69 4.96
N GLN A 47 7.68 8.65 4.75
CA GLN A 47 8.29 8.13 3.52
C GLN A 47 8.27 6.61 3.45
N LEU A 48 7.90 6.08 2.28
CA LEU A 48 7.86 4.66 2.02
C LEU A 48 9.26 4.13 1.75
N ARG A 49 9.71 3.12 2.51
CA ARG A 49 11.00 2.44 2.29
C ARG A 49 10.99 1.48 1.11
N LYS A 50 9.93 0.69 0.95
CA LYS A 50 9.86 -0.38 -0.07
C LYS A 50 8.43 -0.54 -0.58
N LEU A 51 8.30 -0.72 -1.90
CA LEU A 51 7.05 -1.02 -2.59
C LEU A 51 7.18 -2.34 -3.35
N GLU A 52 6.25 -3.26 -3.14
CA GLU A 52 6.11 -4.52 -3.90
C GLU A 52 4.69 -4.61 -4.46
N LEU A 53 4.55 -5.05 -5.72
CA LEU A 53 3.29 -5.19 -6.45
C LEU A 53 3.05 -6.66 -6.78
#